data_AF-A0A7J8LVJ6-F1
#
_entry.id   AF-A0A7J8LVJ6-F1
#
_cell.length_a   1.000
_cell.length_b   1.000
_cell.length_c   1.000
_cell.angle_alpha   90.00
_cell.angle_beta   90.00
_cell.angle_gamma   90.00
#
_symmetry.space_group_name_H-M   'P 1'
#
loop_
_entity.id
_entity.type
_entity.pdbx_description
1 polymer ?
#
loop_
_entity_poly.entity_id
_entity_poly.type
_entity_poly.pdbx_seq_one_letter_code
_entity_poly.pdbx_strand_id
1 'polypeptide(L)'
;MGYQKVMIHTYILEVVKTIQDIHLADSSSALLQRIHMSLEAIQHWKIKHIPRERNQVVDRIAKMVTEMTTYRKDGYRKEYISVDV
;
A
#
# COMPACT_ATOMS: atom_id res chain seq x y z
N MET A 1 -16.68 -9.75 -8.60
CA MET A 1 -17.36 -8.60 -7.98
C MET A 1 -16.34 -7.87 -7.12
N GLY A 2 -15.95 -6.66 -7.50
CA GLY A 2 -14.94 -5.86 -6.80
C GLY A 2 -15.55 -4.61 -6.17
N TYR A 3 -14.77 -3.91 -5.35
CA TYR A 3 -15.18 -2.63 -4.80
C TYR A 3 -15.38 -1.60 -5.92
N GLN A 4 -16.60 -1.10 -6.09
CA GLN A 4 -16.92 -0.07 -7.08
C GLN A 4 -16.34 1.31 -6.72
N LYS A 5 -16.03 1.52 -5.43
CA LYS A 5 -15.45 2.76 -4.93
C LYS A 5 -14.36 2.49 -3.91
N VAL A 6 -13.16 3.00 -4.14
CA VAL A 6 -12.00 2.86 -3.25
C VAL A 6 -11.51 4.22 -2.79
N MET A 7 -11.24 4.36 -1.50
CA MET A 7 -10.57 5.55 -0.97
C MET A 7 -9.26 5.14 -0.32
N ILE A 8 -8.17 5.66 -0.85
CA ILE A 8 -6.80 5.35 -0.45
C ILE A 8 -6.31 6.48 0.47
N HIS A 9 -5.84 6.12 1.66
CA HIS A 9 -5.23 7.06 2.60
C HIS A 9 -3.75 6.75 2.73
N THR A 10 -2.93 7.79 2.72
CA THR A 10 -1.48 7.67 2.96
C THR A 10 -1.00 8.86 3.77
N TYR A 11 0.03 8.68 4.59
CA TYR A 11 0.71 9.79 5.27
C TYR A 11 1.86 10.38 4.45
N ILE A 12 2.14 9.84 3.27
CA ILE A 12 3.22 10.30 2.40
C ILE A 12 2.62 11.22 1.34
N LEU A 13 2.82 12.53 1.49
CA LEU A 13 2.28 13.53 0.56
C LEU A 13 2.80 13.35 -0.87
N GLU A 14 4.06 12.93 -1.02
CA GLU A 14 4.66 12.66 -2.32
C GLU A 14 3.90 11.57 -3.08
N VAL A 15 3.49 10.49 -2.40
CA VAL A 15 2.71 9.41 -3.02
C VAL A 15 1.36 9.91 -3.55
N VAL A 16 0.70 10.82 -2.82
CA VAL A 16 -0.56 11.44 -3.29
C VAL A 16 -0.30 12.21 -4.59
N LYS A 17 0.74 13.06 -4.61
CA LYS A 17 1.10 13.86 -5.78
C LYS A 17 1.46 12.97 -6.96
N THR A 18 2.34 11.99 -6.75
CA THR A 18 2.79 11.06 -7.78
C THR A 18 1.61 10.29 -8.38
N ILE A 19 0.69 9.77 -7.56
CA ILE A 19 -0.48 9.00 -8.06
C ILE A 19 -1.53 9.88 -8.73
N GLN A 20 -1.62 11.17 -8.37
CA GLN A 20 -2.55 12.12 -9.00
C GLN A 20 -2.01 12.71 -10.30
N ASP A 21 -0.69 12.64 -10.53
CA ASP A 21 -0.08 13.18 -11.74
C ASP A 21 -0.52 12.37 -12.96
N ILE A 22 -1.09 13.06 -13.95
CA ILE A 22 -1.79 12.44 -15.09
C ILE A 22 -0.79 11.81 -16.07
N HIS A 23 0.49 12.15 -15.97
CA HIS A 23 1.56 11.62 -16.84
C HIS A 23 2.19 10.31 -16.34
N LEU A 24 1.55 9.60 -15.40
CA LEU A 24 2.03 8.32 -14.86
C LEU A 24 2.21 7.22 -15.90
N ALA A 25 1.44 7.23 -16.99
CA ALA A 25 1.57 6.27 -18.08
C ALA A 25 2.96 6.35 -18.76
N ASP A 26 3.60 7.52 -18.71
CA ASP A 26 4.95 7.77 -19.24
C ASP A 26 6.05 7.57 -18.18
N SER A 27 5.67 7.15 -16.96
CA SER A 27 6.65 6.84 -15.92
C SER A 27 7.49 5.62 -16.31
N SER A 28 8.82 5.74 -16.20
CA SER A 28 9.74 4.60 -16.33
C SER A 28 9.66 3.62 -15.15
N SER A 29 8.89 3.94 -14.10
CA SER A 29 8.69 3.06 -12.95
C SER A 29 7.61 2.02 -13.24
N ALA A 30 8.04 0.76 -13.38
CA ALA A 30 7.13 -0.39 -13.54
C ALA A 30 6.13 -0.51 -12.37
N LEU A 31 6.50 -0.05 -11.16
CA LEU A 31 5.59 -0.04 -10.01
C LEU A 31 4.45 0.97 -10.20
N LEU A 32 4.78 2.19 -10.66
CA LEU A 32 3.79 3.23 -10.90
C LEU A 32 2.82 2.83 -12.02
N GLN A 33 3.32 2.23 -13.10
CA GLN A 33 2.47 1.69 -14.16
C GLN A 33 1.50 0.62 -13.64
N ARG A 34 1.97 -0.30 -12.79
CA ARG A 34 1.10 -1.33 -12.19
C ARG A 34 0.05 -0.75 -11.26
N ILE A 35 0.40 0.25 -10.46
CA ILE A 35 -0.57 0.96 -9.62
C ILE A 35 -1.63 1.60 -10.51
N HIS A 36 -1.22 2.28 -11.60
CA HIS A 36 -2.13 2.92 -12.54
C HIS A 36 -3.12 1.94 -13.17
N MET A 37 -2.62 0.85 -13.76
CA MET A 37 -3.49 -0.19 -14.36
C MET A 37 -4.47 -0.79 -13.33
N SER A 38 -4.04 -0.94 -12.07
CA SER A 38 -4.90 -1.44 -11.00
C SER A 38 -6.01 -0.44 -10.65
N LEU A 39 -5.72 0.86 -10.71
CA LEU A 39 -6.67 1.93 -10.46
C LEU A 39 -7.63 2.15 -11.63
N GLU A 40 -7.20 1.96 -12.88
CA GLU A 40 -8.07 2.00 -14.08
C GLU A 40 -9.16 0.92 -14.04
N ALA A 41 -8.88 -0.23 -13.44
CA ALA A 41 -9.87 -1.28 -13.23
C ALA A 41 -10.93 -0.93 -12.16
N ILE A 42 -10.76 0.16 -11.41
CA ILE A 42 -11.67 0.60 -10.35
C ILE A 42 -12.51 1.77 -10.85
N GLN A 43 -13.83 1.58 -10.91
CA GLN A 43 -14.77 2.57 -11.44
C GLN A 43 -14.65 3.96 -10.78
N HIS A 44 -14.46 4.00 -9.46
CA HIS A 44 -14.23 5.24 -8.73
C HIS A 44 -13.14 5.05 -7.69
N TRP A 45 -12.07 5.84 -7.78
CA TRP A 45 -11.05 5.87 -6.73
C TRP A 45 -10.68 7.30 -6.37
N LYS A 46 -10.22 7.48 -5.13
CA LYS A 46 -9.60 8.73 -4.67
C LYS A 46 -8.44 8.40 -3.75
N ILE A 47 -7.37 9.19 -3.84
CA ILE A 47 -6.27 9.17 -2.88
C ILE A 47 -6.23 10.48 -2.11
N LYS A 48 -5.95 10.42 -0.80
CA LYS A 48 -5.77 11.61 0.03
C LYS A 48 -4.67 11.41 1.07
N HIS A 49 -4.03 12.52 1.40
CA HIS A 49 -3.11 12.59 2.52
C HIS A 49 -3.88 12.57 3.85
N ILE A 50 -3.36 11.83 4.84
CA ILE A 50 -3.79 11.89 6.24
C ILE A 50 -2.56 12.01 7.16
N PRO A 51 -2.66 12.63 8.35
CA PRO A 51 -1.57 12.60 9.33
C PRO A 51 -1.18 11.16 9.70
N ARG A 52 0.11 10.93 9.98
CA ARG A 52 0.66 9.59 10.29
C ARG A 52 -0.02 8.96 11.50
N GLU A 53 -0.39 9.78 12.48
CA GLU A 53 -1.07 9.37 13.71
C GLU A 53 -2.46 8.78 13.42
N ARG A 54 -3.03 9.08 12.26
CA ARG A 54 -4.30 8.49 11.80
C ARG A 54 -4.11 7.23 10.94
N ASN A 55 -2.87 6.88 10.60
CA ASN A 55 -2.53 5.70 9.80
C ASN A 55 -1.85 4.57 10.60
N GLN A 56 -2.03 4.56 11.94
CA GLN A 56 -1.32 3.65 12.86
C GLN A 56 -1.48 2.16 12.53
N VAL A 57 -2.63 1.76 11.97
CA VAL A 57 -2.86 0.37 11.57
C VAL A 57 -1.87 -0.05 10.48
N VAL A 58 -1.69 0.77 9.46
CA VAL A 58 -0.76 0.51 8.37
C VAL A 58 0.68 0.52 8.88
N ASP A 59 1.03 1.45 9.76
CA ASP A 59 2.36 1.50 10.39
C ASP A 59 2.68 0.22 11.16
N ARG A 60 1.71 -0.29 11.95
CA ARG A 60 1.87 -1.57 12.68
C ARG A 60 2.05 -2.74 11.72
N ILE A 61 1.24 -2.83 10.67
CA ILE A 61 1.34 -3.90 9.67
C ILE A 61 2.71 -3.83 8.96
N ALA A 62 3.14 -2.64 8.53
CA ALA A 62 4.42 -2.45 7.86
C ALA A 62 5.61 -2.87 8.76
N LYS A 63 5.55 -2.50 10.04
CA LYS A 63 6.54 -2.93 11.04
C LYS A 63 6.57 -4.45 11.20
N MET A 64 5.40 -5.09 11.38
CA MET A 64 5.31 -6.55 11.48
C MET A 64 5.88 -7.26 10.26
N VAL A 65 5.57 -6.81 9.04
CA VAL A 65 6.11 -7.40 7.82
C VAL A 65 7.62 -7.21 7.71
N THR A 66 8.12 -6.04 8.10
CA THR A 66 9.56 -5.74 8.10
C THR A 66 10.31 -6.63 9.09
N GLU A 67 9.76 -6.80 10.29
CA GLU A 67 10.32 -7.69 11.31
C GLU A 67 10.29 -9.14 10.82
N MET A 68 9.15 -9.64 10.33
CA MET A 68 9.03 -11.00 9.80
C MET A 68 9.98 -11.27 8.63
N THR A 69 10.20 -10.30 7.75
CA THR A 69 11.14 -10.45 6.62
C THR A 69 12.60 -10.39 7.07
N THR A 70 12.91 -9.64 8.12
CA THR A 70 14.23 -9.61 8.77
C THR A 70 14.50 -10.95 9.47
N TYR A 71 13.55 -11.45 10.27
CA TYR A 71 13.62 -12.78 10.90
C TYR A 71 13.78 -13.92 9.89
N ARG A 72 13.14 -13.83 8.71
CA ARG A 72 13.33 -14.81 7.63
C ARG A 72 14.74 -14.77 7.02
N LYS A 73 15.38 -13.61 6.97
CA LYS A 73 16.77 -13.47 6.50
C LYS A 73 17.77 -13.99 7.55
N ASP A 74 17.43 -13.89 8.84
CA ASP A 74 18.30 -14.25 9.96
C ASP A 74 18.11 -15.69 10.50
N GLY A 75 17.30 -16.52 9.84
CA GLY A 75 17.45 -17.98 9.91
C GLY A 75 16.67 -18.75 10.98
N TYR A 76 15.48 -18.32 11.42
CA TYR A 76 14.60 -19.20 12.22
C TYR A 76 13.15 -19.21 11.72
N ARG A 77 12.82 -20.23 10.93
CA ARG A 77 11.44 -20.60 10.59
C ARG A 77 10.81 -21.32 11.79
N LYS A 78 10.12 -20.60 12.67
CA LYS A 78 9.07 -21.19 13.51
C LYS A 78 7.71 -20.70 13.03
N GLU A 79 6.98 -21.61 12.42
CA GLU A 79 5.58 -21.43 12.06
C GLU A 79 4.78 -21.22 13.34
N TYR A 80 4.20 -20.02 13.50
CA TYR A 80 3.03 -19.82 14.34
C TYR A 80 1.99 -19.10 13.50
N ILE A 81 1.11 -19.89 12.88
CA ILE A 81 -0.20 -19.42 12.50
C ILE A 81 -1.09 -19.67 13.71
N SER A 82 -1.45 -18.59 14.40
CA SER A 82 -2.71 -18.50 15.13
C SER A 82 -3.11 -17.03 15.07
N VAL A 83 -4.18 -16.77 14.33
CA VAL A 83 -5.04 -15.63 14.60
C VAL A 83 -6.41 -16.25 14.78
N ASP A 84 -6.75 -16.53 16.04
CA ASP A 84 -8.15 -16.76 16.40
C ASP A 84 -8.89 -15.43 16.25
N VAL A 85 -10.01 -15.47 15.53
CA VAL A 85 -10.96 -14.36 15.35
C VAL A 85 -11.98 -14.40 16.48
#